data_AF-A0A7S0FYY0-F1
#
_entry.id   AF-A0A7S0FYY0-F1
#
_cell.length_a   1.000
_cell.length_b   1.000
_cell.length_c   1.000
_cell.angle_alpha   90.00
_cell.angle_beta   90.00
_cell.angle_gamma   90.00
#
_symmetry.space_group_name_H-M   'P 1'
#
loop_
_entity.id
_entity.type
_entity.pdbx_description
1 polymer ?
#
loop_
_entity_poly.entity_id
_entity_poly.type
_entity_poly.pdbx_seq_one_letter_code
_entity_poly.pdbx_strand_id
1 'polypeptide(L)'
;VAVGYRRCGELNGLHDWGLGERLYGCIIDWLFLPRTGHTKYENIVDLSRRVDPGVKFVFIGDTGQYDSVAGVRLLQDLPERMRALFLHVVHTEEEVAEECVR
;
A
#
# COMPACT_ATOMS: atom_id res chain seq x y z
N VAL A 1 8.51 -16.50 -10.48
CA VAL A 1 9.29 -15.25 -10.32
C VAL A 1 8.29 -14.13 -10.17
N ALA A 2 8.26 -13.43 -9.03
CA ALA A 2 7.40 -12.27 -8.87
C ALA A 2 7.91 -11.17 -9.82
N VAL A 3 7.12 -10.82 -10.82
CA VAL A 3 7.43 -9.75 -11.77
C VAL A 3 6.98 -8.44 -11.14
N GLY A 4 7.91 -7.51 -10.87
CA GLY A 4 7.55 -6.21 -10.32
C GLY A 4 6.51 -5.50 -11.20
N TYR A 5 5.57 -4.77 -10.60
CA TYR A 5 4.42 -4.18 -11.31
C TYR A 5 4.80 -3.35 -12.53
N ARG A 6 5.93 -2.62 -12.48
CA ARG A 6 6.49 -1.91 -13.64
C ARG A 6 6.72 -2.84 -14.82
N ARG A 7 7.40 -3.97 -14.58
CA ARG A 7 7.69 -4.97 -15.60
C ARG A 7 6.41 -5.61 -16.14
N CYS A 8 5.38 -5.79 -15.30
CA CYS A 8 4.07 -6.22 -15.76
C CYS A 8 3.46 -5.22 -16.77
N GLY A 9 3.51 -3.92 -16.47
CA GLY A 9 3.05 -2.88 -17.40
C GLY A 9 3.85 -2.86 -18.70
N GLU A 10 5.18 -2.90 -18.62
CA GLU A 10 6.05 -2.95 -19.81
C GLU A 10 5.74 -4.15 -20.71
N LEU A 11 5.53 -5.34 -20.14
CA LEU A 11 5.17 -6.55 -20.88
C LEU A 11 3.81 -6.43 -21.58
N ASN A 12 2.96 -5.50 -21.14
CA ASN A 12 1.65 -5.21 -21.73
C ASN A 12 1.66 -3.92 -22.59
N GLY A 13 2.84 -3.41 -22.97
CA GLY A 13 2.95 -2.22 -23.81
C GLY A 13 2.61 -0.91 -23.09
N LEU A 14 2.52 -0.92 -21.76
CA LEU A 14 2.32 0.28 -20.95
C LEU A 14 3.68 0.88 -20.60
N HIS A 15 4.01 1.99 -21.24
CA HIS A 15 5.18 2.79 -20.93
C HIS A 15 4.92 3.65 -19.69
N ASP A 16 5.97 3.93 -18.92
CA ASP A 16 5.91 4.71 -17.67
C ASP A 16 4.97 4.14 -16.58
N TRP A 17 4.61 2.85 -16.68
CA TRP A 17 3.80 2.16 -15.68
C TRP A 17 4.64 1.79 -14.43
N GLY A 18 4.15 2.15 -13.25
CA GLY A 18 4.81 1.88 -11.98
C GLY A 18 6.07 2.73 -11.72
N LEU A 19 6.49 2.83 -10.46
CA LEU A 19 7.48 3.83 -10.00
C LEU A 19 8.80 3.22 -9.50
N GLY A 20 9.37 2.31 -10.29
CA GLY A 20 10.72 1.77 -10.10
C GLY A 20 10.75 0.29 -9.75
N GLU A 21 11.90 -0.19 -9.30
CA GLU A 21 12.12 -1.59 -8.90
C GLU A 21 11.42 -1.98 -7.59
N ARG A 22 10.94 -1.01 -6.80
CA ARG A 22 10.14 -1.27 -5.61
C ARG A 22 9.03 -0.27 -5.48
N LEU A 23 7.80 -0.76 -5.46
CA LEU A 23 6.77 -0.44 -4.48
C LEU A 23 5.92 -1.72 -4.36
N TYR A 24 5.79 -2.27 -3.16
CA TYR A 24 5.10 -3.52 -2.75
C TYR A 24 5.98 -4.71 -2.35
N GLY A 25 5.54 -5.31 -1.24
CA GLY A 25 6.35 -5.97 -0.22
C GLY A 25 7.19 -7.15 -0.70
N CYS A 26 8.32 -7.34 -0.03
CA CYS A 26 9.11 -8.54 -0.13
C CYS A 26 8.52 -9.65 0.73
N ILE A 27 8.91 -10.90 0.51
CA ILE A 27 8.42 -12.05 1.31
C ILE A 27 8.62 -11.85 2.82
N ILE A 28 9.62 -11.05 3.21
CA ILE A 28 9.87 -10.68 4.61
C ILE A 28 8.71 -9.84 5.16
N ASP A 29 8.12 -8.94 4.37
CA ASP A 29 6.97 -8.16 4.81
C ASP A 29 5.75 -9.07 5.02
N TRP A 30 5.56 -10.08 4.17
CA TRP A 30 4.51 -11.09 4.34
C TRP A 30 4.71 -11.99 5.57
N LEU A 31 5.97 -12.24 5.96
CA LEU A 31 6.30 -13.01 7.18
C LEU A 31 6.14 -12.17 8.46
N PHE A 32 6.18 -10.84 8.36
CA PHE A 32 6.01 -9.92 9.48
C PHE A 32 4.88 -8.94 9.20
N LEU A 33 3.64 -9.43 9.29
CA LEU A 33 2.42 -8.72 8.94
C LEU A 33 2.33 -7.27 9.47
N PRO A 34 2.70 -6.94 10.73
CA PRO A 34 2.64 -5.54 11.18
C PRO A 34 3.55 -4.57 10.37
N ARG A 35 4.59 -5.09 9.71
CA ARG A 35 5.51 -4.29 8.87
C ARG A 35 4.94 -4.02 7.47
N THR A 36 3.93 -4.77 7.02
CA THR A 36 3.32 -4.55 5.68
C THR A 36 2.64 -3.19 5.63
N GLY A 37 1.82 -2.84 6.63
CA GLY A 37 1.14 -1.55 6.70
C GLY A 37 2.13 -0.38 6.75
N HIS A 38 3.19 -0.51 7.54
CA HIS A 38 4.23 0.52 7.62
C HIS A 38 4.94 0.74 6.29
N THR A 39 5.33 -0.35 5.61
CA THR A 39 6.01 -0.30 4.32
C THR A 39 5.12 0.30 3.23
N LYS A 40 3.82 -0.04 3.22
CA LYS A 40 2.83 0.54 2.30
C LYS A 40 2.71 2.06 2.49
N TYR A 41 2.67 2.53 3.73
CA TYR A 41 2.69 3.96 4.05
C TYR A 41 3.99 4.64 3.56
N GLU A 42 5.16 4.11 3.90
CA GLU A 42 6.46 4.73 3.54
C GLU A 42 6.62 4.85 2.03
N ASN A 43 6.22 3.82 1.29
CA ASN A 43 6.22 3.79 -0.17
C ASN A 43 5.40 4.95 -0.76
N ILE A 44 4.23 5.25 -0.19
CA ILE A 44 3.37 6.33 -0.69
C ILE A 44 3.90 7.70 -0.29
N VAL A 45 4.49 7.84 0.90
CA VAL A 45 5.16 9.08 1.32
C VAL A 45 6.34 9.39 0.40
N ASP A 46 7.20 8.40 0.14
CA ASP A 46 8.32 8.57 -0.77
C ASP A 46 7.87 8.83 -2.20
N LEU A 47 6.79 8.19 -2.64
CA LEU A 47 6.19 8.49 -3.92
C LEU A 47 5.72 9.95 -3.99
N SER A 48 5.05 10.44 -2.96
CA SER A 48 4.56 11.82 -2.89
C SER A 48 5.68 12.86 -3.05
N ARG A 49 6.91 12.53 -2.65
CA ARG A 49 8.09 13.41 -2.79
C ARG A 49 8.66 13.43 -4.20
N ARG A 50 8.35 12.42 -5.03
CA ARG A 50 8.95 12.22 -6.36
C ARG A 50 8.03 12.62 -7.51
N VAL A 51 6.73 12.70 -7.27
CA VAL A 51 5.73 13.12 -8.27
C VAL A 51 5.36 14.58 -8.11
N ASP A 52 4.80 15.17 -9.17
CA ASP A 52 4.28 16.53 -9.15
C ASP A 52 3.36 16.77 -7.93
N PRO A 53 3.51 17.89 -7.18
CA PRO A 53 2.71 18.17 -5.97
C PRO A 53 1.19 18.23 -6.18
N GLY A 54 0.73 18.51 -7.40
CA GLY A 54 -0.68 18.54 -7.78
C GLY A 54 -1.32 17.15 -7.88
N VAL A 55 -0.51 16.09 -8.04
CA VAL A 55 -1.00 14.70 -8.10
C VAL A 55 -1.72 14.34 -6.80
N LYS A 56 -2.84 13.63 -6.89
CA LYS A 56 -3.59 13.12 -5.74
C LYS A 56 -3.63 11.60 -5.80
N PHE A 57 -3.63 10.97 -4.64
CA PHE A 57 -3.59 9.51 -4.50
C PHE A 57 -4.95 8.96 -4.13
N VAL A 58 -5.25 7.77 -4.64
CA VAL A 58 -6.32 6.91 -4.14
C VAL A 58 -5.64 5.69 -3.52
N PHE A 59 -5.89 5.43 -2.25
CA PHE A 59 -5.37 4.25 -1.56
C PHE A 59 -6.39 3.12 -1.64
N ILE A 60 -5.98 1.95 -2.12
CA ILE A 60 -6.81 0.76 -2.24
C ILE A 60 -6.10 -0.36 -1.49
N GLY A 61 -6.79 -1.01 -0.55
CA GLY A 61 -6.24 -2.07 0.26
C GLY A 61 -7.31 -2.96 0.88
N ASP A 62 -6.91 -3.77 1.85
CA ASP A 62 -7.78 -4.71 2.55
C ASP A 62 -7.56 -4.70 4.08
N THR A 63 -8.55 -5.19 4.85
CA THR A 63 -8.44 -5.20 6.33
C THR A 63 -7.53 -6.31 6.88
N GLY A 64 -7.04 -7.24 6.07
CA GLY A 64 -6.25 -8.39 6.49
C GLY A 64 -4.74 -8.15 6.55
N GLN A 65 -4.23 -7.08 5.95
CA GLN A 65 -2.79 -6.80 5.86
C GLN A 65 -2.36 -5.45 6.44
N TYR A 66 -3.03 -4.99 7.50
CA TYR A 66 -2.75 -3.70 8.16
C TYR A 66 -2.87 -2.47 7.24
N ASP A 67 -3.65 -2.55 6.16
CA ASP A 67 -3.84 -1.41 5.25
C ASP A 67 -4.68 -0.31 5.89
N SER A 68 -5.51 -0.67 6.87
CA SER A 68 -6.20 0.30 7.72
C SER A 68 -5.21 1.23 8.43
N VAL A 69 -4.13 0.68 9.00
CA VAL A 69 -3.07 1.46 9.67
C VAL A 69 -2.35 2.36 8.69
N ALA A 70 -1.96 1.81 7.52
CA ALA A 70 -1.31 2.60 6.47
C ALA A 70 -2.20 3.76 6.01
N GLY A 71 -3.47 3.46 5.75
CA GLY A 71 -4.47 4.39 5.28
C GLY A 71 -4.76 5.54 6.25
N VAL A 72 -4.93 5.24 7.54
CA VAL A 72 -5.11 6.26 8.59
C VAL A 72 -3.91 7.20 8.64
N ARG A 73 -2.69 6.66 8.60
CA ARG A 73 -1.47 7.48 8.62
C ARG A 73 -1.35 8.36 7.37
N LEU A 74 -1.74 7.87 6.20
CA LEU A 74 -1.73 8.66 4.97
C LEU A 74 -2.73 9.82 5.03
N LEU A 75 -3.91 9.61 5.62
CA LEU A 75 -4.89 10.68 5.82
C LEU A 75 -4.40 11.72 6.86
N GLN A 76 -3.63 11.30 7.86
CA GLN A 76 -3.05 12.21 8.85
C GLN A 76 -1.89 13.03 8.30
N ASP A 77 -0.96 12.39 7.59
CA ASP A 77 0.30 13.01 7.19
C ASP A 77 0.23 13.68 5.80
N LEU A 78 -0.64 13.20 4.92
CA LEU A 78 -0.81 13.70 3.56
C LEU A 78 -2.28 14.00 3.20
N PRO A 79 -3.07 14.69 4.07
CA PRO A 79 -4.50 14.87 3.88
C PRO A 79 -4.85 15.52 2.54
N GLU A 80 -4.10 16.56 2.16
CA GLU A 80 -4.34 17.25 0.90
C GLU A 80 -3.97 16.43 -0.33
N ARG A 81 -3.13 15.39 -0.18
CA ARG A 81 -2.72 14.54 -1.29
C ARG A 81 -3.61 13.33 -1.46
N MET A 82 -4.41 12.97 -0.46
CA MET A 82 -5.33 11.83 -0.52
C MET A 82 -6.69 12.25 -1.06
N ARG A 83 -7.10 11.66 -2.19
CA ARG A 83 -8.43 11.85 -2.78
C ARG A 83 -9.46 10.90 -2.19
N ALA A 84 -9.05 9.65 -1.97
CA ALA A 84 -9.92 8.60 -1.46
C ALA A 84 -9.11 7.47 -0.82
N LEU A 85 -9.76 6.73 0.06
CA LEU A 85 -9.29 5.50 0.65
C LEU A 85 -10.41 4.46 0.52
N PHE A 86 -10.08 3.31 -0.05
CA PHE A 86 -10.98 2.18 -0.20
C PHE A 86 -10.35 0.95 0.45
N LEU A 87 -11.04 0.36 1.42
CA LEU A 87 -10.63 -0.87 2.07
C LEU A 87 -11.70 -1.94 1.82
N HIS A 88 -11.31 -3.01 1.13
CA HIS A 88 -12.12 -4.21 1.07
C HIS A 88 -11.98 -4.97 2.39
N VAL A 89 -13.11 -5.21 3.05
CA VAL A 89 -13.12 -5.97 4.31
C VAL A 89 -12.96 -7.46 3.97
N VAL A 90 -11.82 -8.02 4.38
CA VAL A 90 -11.48 -9.45 4.22
C VAL A 90 -11.42 -10.20 5.55
N HIS A 91 -11.25 -9.45 6.64
CA HIS A 91 -11.41 -9.92 8.02
C HIS A 91 -12.24 -8.92 8.80
N THR A 92 -13.13 -9.42 9.66
CA THR A 92 -13.85 -8.59 10.63
C THR A 92 -12.97 -8.28 11.84
N GLU A 93 -13.30 -7.23 12.61
CA GLU A 93 -12.55 -6.89 13.83
C GLU A 93 -12.54 -8.06 14.85
N GLU A 94 -13.58 -8.89 14.86
CA GLU A 94 -13.68 -10.09 15.70
C GLU A 94 -12.64 -11.16 15.31
N GLU A 95 -12.38 -11.36 14.02
CA GLU A 95 -11.41 -12.35 13.53
C GLU A 95 -9.95 -11.93 13.80
N VAL A 96 -9.65 -10.63 13.71
CA VAL A 96 -8.32 -10.09 14.02
C VAL A 96 -8.01 -10.16 15.53
N ALA A 97 -9.03 -9.96 16.37
CA ALA A 97 -8.89 -10.09 17.82
C ALA A 97 -8.59 -11.55 18.25
N GLU A 98 -9.15 -12.54 17.57
CA GLU A 98 -8.88 -13.96 17.87
C GLU A 98 -7.47 -14.42 17.47
N GLU A 99 -6.89 -13.91 16.37
CA GLU A 99 -5.52 -14.24 15.96
C GLU A 99 -4.44 -13.63 16.85
N CYS A 100 -4.68 -12.45 17.45
CA CYS A 100 -3.69 -11.80 18.33
C CYS A 100 -3.59 -12.43 19.73
N VAL A 101 -4.51 -13.35 20.07
CA VAL A 101 -4.58 -14.04 21.37
C VAL A 101 -4.12 -15.50 21.28
N ARG A 102 -3.70 -15.97 20.09
CA ARG A 102 -3.05 -17.28 19.87
C ARG A 102 -1.55 -17.13 19.64
#